data_AF-A0A7X7GZ86-F1
#
_entry.id   AF-A0A7X7GZ86-F1
#
_cell.length_a   1.000
_cell.length_b   1.000
_cell.length_c   1.000
_cell.angle_alpha   90.00
_cell.angle_beta   90.00
_cell.angle_gamma   90.00
#
_symmetry.space_group_name_H-M   'P 1'
#
loop_
_entity.id
_entity.type
_entity.pdbx_description
1 polymer ?
#
loop_
_entity_poly.entity_id
_entity_poly.type
_entity_poly.pdbx_seq_one_letter_code
_entity_poly.pdbx_strand_id
1 'polypeptide(L)'
;MFKYFPFIKNDFLIVLRNDKAESLLYLFPLIERIIVEILSLEPNSDIEHYSQGTYRTMNEILNKNKDILTELLGYEIYQSLCYLYIDNNNNKSLRNQICHIKATIRIPSNVITEVKSLAIMLLMILESMFTQREEIVKKHIEILD
;
A
#
# COMPACT_ATOMS: atom_id res chain seq x y z
N MET A 1 6.50 -16.48 -1.70
CA MET A 1 6.75 -15.05 -1.53
C MET A 1 6.39 -14.18 -2.73
N PHE A 2 6.57 -14.58 -4.00
CA PHE A 2 6.12 -13.73 -5.14
C PHE A 2 5.40 -14.48 -6.26
N LYS A 3 4.72 -15.60 -5.96
CA LYS A 3 3.99 -16.40 -6.97
C LYS A 3 3.00 -15.53 -7.78
N TYR A 4 2.39 -14.53 -7.13
CA TYR A 4 1.37 -13.66 -7.72
C TYR A 4 1.89 -12.32 -8.24
N PHE A 5 3.18 -11.99 -8.05
CA PHE A 5 3.69 -10.63 -8.29
C PHE A 5 4.97 -10.59 -9.15
N PRO A 6 4.89 -10.97 -10.43
CA PRO A 6 6.05 -10.92 -11.33
C PRO A 6 6.60 -9.49 -11.50
N PHE A 7 5.75 -8.46 -11.42
CA PHE A 7 6.16 -7.04 -11.50
C PHE A 7 6.90 -6.54 -10.24
N ILE A 8 6.77 -7.23 -9.11
CA ILE A 8 7.44 -6.85 -7.85
C ILE A 8 8.87 -7.39 -7.83
N LYS A 9 9.15 -8.49 -8.54
CA LYS A 9 10.35 -9.32 -8.31
C LYS A 9 11.69 -8.58 -8.46
N ASN A 10 11.82 -7.66 -9.42
CA ASN A 10 13.07 -6.93 -9.64
C ASN A 10 13.13 -5.60 -8.87
N ASP A 11 12.08 -4.79 -8.96
CA ASP A 11 12.09 -3.45 -8.37
C ASP A 11 12.00 -3.48 -6.84
N PHE A 12 11.26 -4.45 -6.28
CA PHE A 12 11.07 -4.56 -4.83
C PHE A 12 12.35 -4.93 -4.09
N LEU A 13 13.13 -5.88 -4.61
CA LEU A 13 14.38 -6.30 -3.98
C LEU A 13 15.44 -5.19 -4.06
N ILE A 14 15.45 -4.41 -5.13
CA ILE A 14 16.34 -3.26 -5.28
C ILE A 14 15.98 -2.16 -4.28
N VAL A 15 14.68 -1.86 -4.14
CA VAL A 15 14.19 -0.82 -3.22
C VAL A 15 14.37 -1.24 -1.76
N LEU A 16 14.12 -2.50 -1.40
CA LEU A 16 14.34 -3.00 -0.04
C LEU A 16 15.80 -2.97 0.41
N ARG A 17 16.75 -3.15 -0.52
CA ARG A 17 18.19 -3.14 -0.21
C ARG A 17 18.80 -1.73 -0.11
N ASN A 18 18.05 -0.69 -0.46
CA ASN A 18 18.53 0.68 -0.46
C ASN A 18 18.11 1.40 0.83
N ASP A 19 19.04 1.68 1.73
CA ASP A 19 18.78 2.39 2.99
C ASP A 19 18.90 3.91 2.89
N LYS A 20 19.05 4.44 1.68
CA LYS A 20 19.11 5.88 1.47
C LYS A 20 17.69 6.48 1.42
N ALA A 21 17.56 7.75 1.80
CA ALA A 21 16.27 8.44 1.86
C ALA A 21 15.55 8.49 0.50
N GLU A 22 16.29 8.49 -0.61
CA GLU A 22 15.75 8.46 -1.98
C GLU A 22 14.95 7.17 -2.25
N SER A 23 15.18 6.09 -1.50
CA SER A 23 14.36 4.87 -1.59
C SER A 23 12.89 5.14 -1.27
N LEU A 24 12.56 6.17 -0.47
CA LEU A 24 11.19 6.55 -0.14
C LEU A 24 10.39 6.98 -1.38
N LEU A 25 11.05 7.57 -2.39
CA LEU A 25 10.43 7.93 -3.67
C LEU A 25 9.92 6.71 -4.45
N TYR A 26 10.48 5.52 -4.19
CA TYR A 26 10.07 4.25 -4.79
C TYR A 26 9.16 3.44 -3.85
N LEU A 27 9.39 3.52 -2.54
CA LEU A 27 8.57 2.84 -1.54
C LEU A 27 7.15 3.38 -1.48
N PHE A 28 6.94 4.70 -1.62
CA PHE A 28 5.57 5.23 -1.61
C PHE A 28 4.74 4.66 -2.76
N PRO A 29 5.08 4.85 -4.07
CA PRO A 29 4.27 4.31 -5.16
C PRO A 29 4.03 2.79 -5.07
N LEU A 30 5.02 2.05 -4.55
CA LEU A 30 4.88 0.63 -4.29
C LEU A 30 3.79 0.34 -3.25
N ILE A 31 3.82 1.02 -2.10
CA ILE A 31 2.79 0.89 -1.06
C ILE A 31 1.42 1.31 -1.61
N GLU A 32 1.34 2.42 -2.36
CA GLU A 32 0.10 2.87 -3.02
C GLU A 32 -0.48 1.73 -3.90
N ARG A 33 0.37 1.09 -4.71
CA ARG A 33 -0.03 -0.04 -5.56
C ARG A 33 -0.51 -1.24 -4.73
N ILE A 34 0.22 -1.63 -3.69
CA ILE A 34 -0.16 -2.79 -2.86
C ILE A 34 -1.54 -2.56 -2.21
N ILE A 35 -1.82 -1.35 -1.72
CA ILE A 35 -3.12 -1.02 -1.10
C ILE A 35 -4.24 -1.14 -2.13
N VAL A 36 -4.05 -0.63 -3.34
CA VAL A 36 -5.03 -0.76 -4.43
C VAL A 36 -5.29 -2.22 -4.76
N GLU A 37 -4.25 -3.05 -4.85
CA GLU A 37 -4.40 -4.49 -5.09
C GLU A 37 -5.17 -5.18 -3.95
N ILE A 38 -4.85 -4.88 -2.68
CA ILE A 38 -5.59 -5.41 -1.51
C ILE A 38 -7.07 -5.07 -1.62
N LEU A 39 -7.38 -3.80 -1.85
CA LEU A 39 -8.76 -3.34 -1.94
C LEU A 39 -9.48 -3.92 -3.16
N SER A 40 -8.79 -4.12 -4.29
CA SER A 40 -9.39 -4.71 -5.50
C SER A 40 -9.89 -6.15 -5.30
N LEU A 41 -9.35 -6.85 -4.29
CA LEU A 41 -9.85 -8.15 -3.89
C LEU A 41 -11.16 -8.03 -3.10
N GLU A 42 -11.43 -6.91 -2.45
CA GLU A 42 -12.64 -6.68 -1.66
C GLU A 42 -13.78 -6.07 -2.49
N PRO A 43 -14.90 -6.79 -2.68
CA PRO A 43 -16.00 -6.33 -3.53
C PRO A 43 -16.64 -5.02 -3.09
N ASN A 44 -16.60 -4.72 -1.79
CA ASN A 44 -17.21 -3.53 -1.22
C ASN A 44 -16.25 -2.33 -1.17
N SER A 45 -15.02 -2.49 -1.66
CA SER A 45 -14.06 -1.39 -1.66
C SER A 45 -14.45 -0.32 -2.66
N ASP A 46 -14.26 0.94 -2.24
CA ASP A 46 -14.49 2.11 -3.06
C ASP A 46 -13.14 2.62 -3.59
N ILE A 47 -12.58 1.92 -4.57
CA ILE A 47 -11.33 2.28 -5.26
C ILE A 47 -11.54 2.91 -6.64
N GLU A 48 -12.70 2.69 -7.27
CA GLU A 48 -13.02 3.22 -8.60
C GLU A 48 -13.73 4.59 -8.51
N HIS A 49 -13.15 5.63 -9.10
CA HIS A 49 -13.91 6.78 -9.60
C HIS A 49 -13.32 7.32 -10.89
N TYR A 50 -14.19 7.45 -11.88
CA TYR A 50 -14.04 8.32 -13.04
C TYR A 50 -14.96 9.54 -12.84
N SER A 51 -14.54 10.51 -12.03
CA SER A 51 -15.15 11.84 -12.07
C SER A 51 -14.08 12.86 -12.46
N GLN A 52 -14.34 13.61 -13.52
CA GLN A 52 -13.48 14.70 -14.02
C GLN A 52 -12.04 14.30 -14.44
N GLY A 53 -11.80 13.03 -14.80
CA GLY A 53 -10.53 12.61 -15.41
C GLY A 53 -9.34 12.49 -14.45
N THR A 54 -9.59 12.51 -13.13
CA THR A 54 -8.55 12.34 -12.10
C THR A 54 -8.76 11.06 -11.30
N TYR A 55 -7.69 10.27 -11.15
CA TYR A 55 -7.66 9.13 -10.23
C TYR A 55 -7.78 9.60 -8.77
N ARG A 56 -8.42 8.81 -7.92
CA ARG A 56 -8.49 9.08 -6.47
C ARG A 56 -7.09 9.19 -5.89
N THR A 57 -6.90 10.16 -5.01
CA THR A 57 -5.67 10.24 -4.22
C THR A 57 -5.65 9.15 -3.16
N MET A 58 -4.46 8.75 -2.70
CA MET A 58 -4.36 7.81 -1.58
C MET A 58 -5.08 8.31 -0.31
N ASN A 59 -5.08 9.62 -0.08
CA ASN A 59 -5.82 10.22 1.03
C ASN A 59 -7.32 9.88 0.93
N GLU A 60 -7.93 10.04 -0.24
CA GLU A 60 -9.34 9.67 -0.47
C GLU A 60 -9.57 8.17 -0.37
N ILE A 61 -8.68 7.35 -0.94
CA ILE A 61 -8.75 5.88 -0.87
C ILE A 61 -8.77 5.43 0.58
N LEU A 62 -7.84 5.93 1.42
CA LEU A 62 -7.76 5.54 2.82
C LEU A 62 -8.99 5.98 3.61
N ASN A 63 -9.48 7.21 3.41
CA ASN A 63 -10.64 7.72 4.14
C ASN A 63 -11.94 6.97 3.79
N LYS A 64 -12.19 6.71 2.51
CA LYS A 64 -13.41 6.04 2.06
C LYS A 64 -13.42 4.55 2.35
N ASN A 65 -12.26 3.93 2.45
CA ASN A 65 -12.11 2.51 2.77
C ASN A 65 -11.64 2.28 4.21
N LYS A 66 -11.80 3.26 5.11
CA LYS A 66 -11.27 3.20 6.47
C LYS A 66 -11.68 1.92 7.20
N ASP A 67 -12.96 1.59 7.20
CA ASP A 67 -13.49 0.46 7.96
C ASP A 67 -12.97 -0.87 7.38
N ILE A 68 -13.04 -1.02 6.05
CA ILE A 68 -12.50 -2.16 5.31
C ILE A 68 -11.00 -2.34 5.60
N LEU A 69 -10.21 -1.27 5.49
CA LEU A 69 -8.77 -1.32 5.72
C LEU A 69 -8.42 -1.60 7.19
N THR A 70 -9.19 -1.05 8.13
CA THR A 70 -8.99 -1.32 9.56
C THR A 70 -9.27 -2.79 9.88
N GLU A 71 -10.28 -3.38 9.25
CA GLU A 71 -10.63 -4.79 9.39
C GLU A 71 -9.57 -5.71 8.76
N LEU A 72 -9.18 -5.46 7.50
CA LEU A 72 -8.23 -6.30 6.76
C LEU A 72 -6.81 -6.21 7.29
N LEU A 73 -6.36 -4.99 7.60
CA LEU A 73 -4.96 -4.70 7.91
C LEU A 73 -4.70 -4.63 9.41
N GLY A 74 -5.74 -4.43 10.21
CA GLY A 74 -5.61 -4.05 11.61
C GLY A 74 -5.32 -2.56 11.81
N TYR A 75 -5.68 -2.08 13.00
CA TYR A 75 -5.63 -0.65 13.33
C TYR A 75 -4.21 -0.04 13.21
N GLU A 76 -3.17 -0.74 13.66
CA GLU A 76 -1.79 -0.23 13.66
C GLU A 76 -1.24 -0.01 12.24
N ILE A 77 -1.51 -0.94 11.33
CA ILE A 77 -1.14 -0.81 9.92
C ILE A 77 -1.91 0.35 9.29
N TYR A 78 -3.22 0.45 9.56
CA TYR A 78 -4.02 1.57 9.06
C TYR A 78 -3.51 2.94 9.58
N GLN A 79 -3.14 3.05 10.86
CA GLN A 79 -2.56 4.28 11.40
C GLN A 79 -1.22 4.62 10.75
N SER A 80 -0.39 3.62 10.46
CA SER A 80 0.86 3.81 9.73
C SER A 80 0.60 4.36 8.33
N LEU A 81 -0.41 3.85 7.63
CA LEU A 81 -0.85 4.40 6.33
C LEU A 81 -1.35 5.84 6.44
N CYS A 82 -2.11 6.16 7.49
CA CYS A 82 -2.57 7.52 7.74
C CYS A 82 -1.41 8.49 7.93
N TYR A 83 -0.39 8.10 8.71
CA TYR A 83 0.83 8.90 8.89
C TYR A 83 1.56 9.16 7.56
N LEU A 84 1.60 8.17 6.66
CA LEU A 84 2.27 8.33 5.37
C LEU A 84 1.52 9.21 4.38
N TYR A 85 0.18 9.12 4.32
CA TYR A 85 -0.61 9.66 3.19
C TYR A 85 -1.67 10.70 3.55
N ILE A 86 -2.11 10.79 4.80
CA ILE A 86 -3.17 11.73 5.20
C ILE A 86 -2.56 13.03 5.74
N ASP A 87 -2.95 14.16 5.16
CA ASP A 87 -2.64 15.48 5.69
C ASP A 87 -3.54 15.76 6.91
N ASN A 88 -2.96 16.10 8.06
CA ASN A 88 -3.69 16.33 9.31
C ASN A 88 -3.57 17.78 9.76
N ASN A 89 -4.69 18.54 9.76
CA ASN A 89 -4.86 19.83 10.44
C ASN A 89 -3.58 20.70 10.52
N ASN A 90 -2.98 20.99 9.35
CA ASN A 90 -1.75 21.77 9.10
C ASN A 90 -0.42 21.00 8.91
N ASN A 91 -0.38 19.70 9.18
CA ASN A 91 0.77 18.85 8.90
C ASN A 91 0.56 18.07 7.60
N LYS A 92 1.43 18.32 6.62
CA LYS A 92 1.50 17.48 5.42
C LYS A 92 1.91 16.07 5.79
N SER A 93 1.33 15.08 5.13
CA SER A 93 1.73 13.68 5.22
C SER A 93 3.20 13.51 4.85
N LEU A 94 3.85 12.46 5.38
CA LEU A 94 5.27 12.23 5.12
C LEU A 94 5.54 12.11 3.61
N ARG A 95 4.65 11.41 2.88
CA ARG A 95 4.72 11.29 1.42
C ARG A 95 4.61 12.66 0.74
N ASN A 96 3.70 13.53 1.16
CA ASN A 96 3.58 14.87 0.57
C ASN A 96 4.75 15.79 0.90
N GLN A 97 5.35 15.64 2.09
CA GLN A 97 6.58 16.35 2.42
C GLN A 97 7.69 15.91 1.44
N ILE A 98 7.93 14.61 1.29
CA ILE A 98 9.02 14.05 0.47
C ILE A 98 8.80 14.22 -1.03
N CYS A 99 7.57 14.12 -1.53
CA CYS A 99 7.29 14.21 -2.98
C CYS A 99 7.12 15.66 -3.47
N HIS A 100 6.88 16.62 -2.56
CA HIS A 100 6.70 18.04 -2.90
C HIS A 100 7.69 18.91 -2.12
N ILE A 101 8.97 18.55 -2.18
CA ILE A 101 10.06 19.24 -1.48
C ILE A 101 10.16 20.68 -1.97
N LYS A 102 9.83 21.62 -1.08
CA LYS A 102 10.08 23.07 -1.27
C LYS A 102 11.25 23.58 -0.42
N ALA A 103 11.70 22.79 0.56
CA ALA A 103 12.77 23.10 1.51
C ALA A 103 13.35 21.80 2.09
N THR A 104 14.48 21.86 2.79
CA THR A 104 15.08 20.72 3.49
C THR A 104 14.11 20.13 4.51
N ILE A 105 13.90 18.81 4.46
CA ILE A 105 13.02 18.07 5.37
C ILE A 105 13.88 17.25 6.33
N ARG A 106 13.48 17.19 7.59
CA ARG A 106 14.11 16.34 8.60
C ARG A 106 13.17 15.17 8.89
N ILE A 107 13.59 13.97 8.54
CA ILE A 107 12.87 12.73 8.84
C ILE A 107 13.62 11.95 9.93
N PRO A 108 12.93 11.27 10.85
CA PRO A 108 13.56 10.36 11.79
C PRO A 108 14.38 9.27 11.09
N SER A 109 15.47 8.82 11.70
CA SER A 109 16.42 7.87 11.09
C SER A 109 15.82 6.48 10.85
N ASN A 110 14.78 6.11 11.60
CA ASN A 110 14.06 4.84 11.49
C ASN A 110 12.97 4.83 10.41
N VAL A 111 12.60 5.99 9.83
CA VAL A 111 11.49 6.09 8.86
C VAL A 111 11.65 5.13 7.70
N ILE A 112 12.87 5.01 7.15
CA ILE A 112 13.11 4.14 6.00
C ILE A 112 12.82 2.67 6.37
N THR A 113 13.29 2.23 7.53
CA THR A 113 13.05 0.87 8.05
C THR A 113 11.57 0.63 8.33
N GLU A 114 10.85 1.61 8.86
CA GLU A 114 9.42 1.52 9.14
C GLU A 114 8.60 1.41 7.86
N VAL A 115 8.89 2.26 6.86
CA VAL A 115 8.20 2.22 5.56
C VAL A 115 8.48 0.91 4.83
N LYS A 116 9.72 0.38 4.90
CA LYS A 116 10.06 -0.94 4.34
C LYS A 116 9.28 -2.06 5.04
N SER A 117 9.27 -2.05 6.37
CA SER A 117 8.53 -3.03 7.17
C SER A 117 7.05 -3.00 6.81
N LEU A 118 6.46 -1.81 6.67
CA LEU A 118 5.08 -1.63 6.24
C LEU A 118 4.82 -2.23 4.85
N ALA A 119 5.68 -1.95 3.86
CA ALA A 119 5.55 -2.53 2.52
C ALA A 119 5.60 -4.06 2.55
N ILE A 120 6.48 -4.65 3.36
CA ILE A 120 6.57 -6.11 3.53
C ILE A 120 5.30 -6.65 4.18
N MET A 121 4.80 -6.03 5.26
CA MET A 121 3.58 -6.46 5.94
C MET A 121 2.37 -6.44 4.99
N LEU A 122 2.20 -5.36 4.22
CA LEU A 122 1.12 -5.26 3.24
C LEU A 122 1.23 -6.35 2.16
N LEU A 123 2.44 -6.67 1.70
CA LEU A 123 2.64 -7.76 0.74
C LEU A 123 2.31 -9.13 1.30
N MET A 124 2.67 -9.39 2.56
CA MET A 124 2.31 -10.63 3.23
C MET A 124 0.79 -10.78 3.37
N ILE A 125 0.09 -9.69 3.69
CA ILE A 125 -1.38 -9.66 3.74
C ILE A 125 -1.95 -9.98 2.36
N LEU A 126 -1.46 -9.31 1.31
CA LEU A 126 -1.93 -9.53 -0.04
C LEU A 126 -1.67 -10.98 -0.52
N GLU A 127 -0.48 -11.54 -0.26
CA GLU A 127 -0.16 -12.95 -0.57
C GLU A 127 -1.07 -13.92 0.18
N SER A 128 -1.39 -13.63 1.45
CA SER A 128 -2.34 -14.42 2.26
C SER A 128 -3.74 -14.40 1.64
N MET A 129 -4.25 -13.24 1.24
CA MET A 129 -5.57 -13.10 0.61
C MET A 129 -5.67 -13.90 -0.70
N PHE A 130 -4.65 -13.84 -1.56
CA PHE A 130 -4.61 -14.66 -2.78
C PHE A 130 -4.60 -16.16 -2.47
N THR A 131 -3.82 -16.58 -1.47
CA THR A 131 -3.72 -17.98 -1.08
C THR A 131 -5.07 -18.52 -0.58
N GLN A 132 -5.74 -17.77 0.29
CA GLN A 132 -7.08 -18.14 0.79
C GLN A 132 -8.10 -18.27 -0.36
N ARG A 133 -8.06 -17.35 -1.32
CA ARG A 133 -8.96 -17.40 -2.49
C ARG A 133 -8.65 -18.58 -3.41
N GLU A 134 -7.38 -18.87 -3.66
CA GLU A 134 -6.96 -20.05 -4.44
C GLU A 134 -7.46 -21.35 -3.78
N GLU A 135 -7.37 -21.46 -2.45
CA GLU A 135 -7.88 -22.60 -1.68
C GLU A 135 -9.41 -22.73 -1.78
N ILE A 136 -10.14 -21.62 -1.68
CA ILE A 136 -11.60 -21.60 -1.85
C ILE A 136 -11.99 -22.07 -3.25
N VAL A 137 -11.33 -21.56 -4.29
CA VAL A 137 -11.58 -21.95 -5.69
C VAL A 137 -11.32 -23.44 -5.88
N LYS A 138 -10.15 -23.94 -5.46
CA LYS A 138 -9.80 -25.37 -5.58
C LYS A 138 -10.79 -26.29 -4.86
N LYS A 139 -11.38 -25.83 -3.76
CA LYS A 139 -12.33 -26.63 -2.97
C LYS A 139 -13.73 -26.67 -3.57
N HIS A 140 -14.15 -25.64 -4.30
CA HIS A 140 -15.56 -25.48 -4.70
C HIS A 140 -15.78 -25.39 -6.22
N ILE A 141 -14.72 -25.23 -7.01
CA ILE A 141 -14.79 -25.07 -8.46
C ILE A 141 -13.91 -26.13 -9.11
N GLU A 142 -14.53 -27.10 -9.78
CA GLU A 142 -13.85 -27.99 -10.70
C GLU A 142 -13.75 -27.29 -12.06
N ILE A 143 -12.53 -27.01 -12.51
CA ILE A 143 -12.28 -26.54 -13.88
C ILE A 143 -12.13 -27.80 -14.73
N LEU A 144 -13.11 -28.05 -15.61
CA LEU A 144 -13.03 -29.11 -16.61
C LEU A 144 -12.16 -28.61 -17.78
N ASP A 145 -11.17 -29.41 -18.17
CA ASP A 145 -10.29 -29.16 -19.33
C ASP A 145 -11.05 -29.16 -20.67
#